data_AF-A0A2G5UB70-F1
#
_entry.id   AF-A0A2G5UB70-F1
#
_cell.length_a   1.000
_cell.length_b   1.000
_cell.length_c   1.000
_cell.angle_alpha   90.00
_cell.angle_beta   90.00
_cell.angle_gamma   90.00
#
_symmetry.space_group_name_H-M   'P 1'
#
loop_
_entity.id
_entity.type
_entity.pdbx_description
1 polymer ?
#
loop_
_entity_poly.entity_id
_entity_poly.type
_entity_poly.pdbx_seq_one_letter_code
_entity_poly.pdbx_strand_id
1 'polypeptide(L)'
;MQSNKELRLDESFGVTLVSLLLLNTSNDYNSTVITGTSCPSSYTDMDFKVTIPSGDTYSWKKTGNLWSLNGCREGWKRFNRTDGISVCMKTFLARIDRYDARVNKCQSMGTDQIGVASVEESQWIHEQMMQYEPTTNASFAFWTDVSFTENCKSANFCNNFTWKDGYTTGTAALNTSTNFDCKCGANYCLTVAYFPGNTTKTMTSAFCNGWGDGYVCGYNLKKSV
;
A
#
# COMPACT_ATOMS: atom_id res chain seq x y z
N MET A 1 13.40 -11.75 -14.10
CA MET A 1 12.21 -12.29 -14.80
C MET A 1 11.29 -12.89 -13.74
N GLN A 2 10.17 -12.26 -13.42
CA GLN A 2 9.15 -12.87 -12.55
C GLN A 2 8.34 -13.83 -13.44
N SER A 3 8.52 -15.14 -13.22
CA SER A 3 7.70 -16.18 -13.85
C SER A 3 6.26 -16.02 -13.39
N ASN A 4 5.30 -16.05 -14.33
CA ASN A 4 3.89 -16.15 -13.99
C ASN A 4 3.68 -17.46 -13.22
N LYS A 5 3.36 -17.37 -11.92
CA LYS A 5 3.04 -18.54 -11.12
C LYS A 5 1.57 -18.87 -11.31
N GLU A 6 1.30 -19.89 -12.10
CA GLU A 6 -0.03 -20.44 -12.33
C GLU A 6 -0.22 -21.70 -11.47
N LEU A 7 -1.39 -21.83 -10.84
CA LEU A 7 -1.84 -23.08 -10.25
C LEU A 7 -2.73 -23.81 -11.26
N ARG A 8 -2.37 -25.04 -11.60
CA ARG A 8 -3.26 -26.00 -12.29
C ARG A 8 -3.69 -27.07 -11.30
N LEU A 9 -4.99 -27.27 -11.17
CA LEU A 9 -5.57 -28.37 -10.42
C LEU A 9 -5.74 -29.54 -11.39
N ASP A 10 -5.01 -30.63 -11.17
CA ASP A 10 -5.26 -31.90 -11.86
C ASP A 10 -6.34 -32.66 -11.08
N GLU A 11 -7.50 -32.87 -11.72
CA GLU A 11 -8.56 -33.73 -11.18
C GLU A 11 -8.16 -35.20 -11.35
N SER A 12 -7.55 -35.79 -10.33
CA SER A 12 -7.46 -37.24 -10.19
C SER A 12 -8.23 -37.71 -8.95
N PHE A 13 -9.04 -38.74 -9.20
CA PHE A 13 -10.16 -39.24 -8.40
C PHE A 13 -9.83 -39.65 -6.95
N GLY A 14 -10.84 -39.51 -6.07
CA GLY A 14 -10.95 -40.22 -4.79
C GLY A 14 -10.42 -39.44 -3.60
N VAL A 15 -11.16 -39.49 -2.48
CA VAL A 15 -10.92 -38.83 -1.19
C VAL A 15 -9.41 -38.76 -0.85
N THR A 16 -8.78 -37.62 -1.14
CA THR A 16 -7.35 -37.41 -0.88
C THR A 16 -7.12 -35.96 -0.48
N LEU A 17 -6.32 -35.73 0.56
CA LEU A 17 -5.78 -34.40 0.85
C LEU A 17 -5.14 -33.86 -0.43
N VAL A 18 -5.68 -32.76 -0.97
CA VAL A 18 -5.04 -32.04 -2.08
C VAL A 18 -3.87 -31.25 -1.50
N SER A 19 -2.71 -31.91 -1.39
CA SER A 19 -1.44 -31.25 -1.12
C SER A 19 -0.97 -30.55 -2.40
N LEU A 20 -1.15 -29.24 -2.48
CA LEU A 20 -0.74 -28.44 -3.63
C LEU A 20 0.73 -28.03 -3.49
N LEU A 21 1.64 -28.76 -4.15
CA LEU A 21 3.05 -28.41 -4.24
C LEU A 21 3.26 -27.30 -5.28
N LEU A 22 3.80 -26.16 -4.85
CA LEU A 22 4.39 -25.20 -5.77
C LEU A 22 5.80 -25.69 -6.15
N LEU A 23 5.98 -26.17 -7.39
CA LEU A 23 7.30 -26.44 -7.94
C LEU A 23 7.98 -25.10 -8.29
N ASN A 24 8.79 -24.56 -7.38
CA ASN A 24 9.82 -23.59 -7.76
C ASN A 24 10.96 -24.36 -8.44
N THR A 25 11.51 -23.84 -9.53
CA THR A 25 12.78 -24.33 -10.12
C THR A 25 14.02 -23.96 -9.30
N SER A 26 13.84 -23.69 -8.00
CA SER A 26 14.86 -23.53 -6.97
C SER A 26 14.28 -24.09 -5.68
N ASN A 27 15.04 -24.89 -4.94
CA ASN A 27 14.63 -25.83 -3.86
C ASN A 27 13.87 -25.28 -2.63
N ASP A 28 13.08 -24.21 -2.72
CA ASP A 28 12.28 -23.67 -1.62
C ASP A 28 10.81 -24.09 -1.73
N TYR A 29 10.42 -25.05 -0.88
CA TYR A 29 9.05 -25.50 -0.70
C TYR A 29 8.26 -24.51 0.18
N ASN A 30 7.44 -23.66 -0.44
CA ASN A 30 6.39 -22.92 0.27
C ASN A 30 5.07 -23.69 0.17
N SER A 31 4.52 -24.14 1.30
CA SER A 31 3.23 -24.84 1.34
C SER A 31 2.07 -23.85 1.24
N THR A 32 1.10 -24.14 0.37
CA THR A 32 -0.18 -23.42 0.33
C THR A 32 -1.14 -24.14 1.28
N VAL A 33 -1.77 -23.40 2.19
CA VAL A 33 -2.76 -23.95 3.13
C VAL A 33 -4.15 -23.66 2.57
N ILE A 34 -4.97 -24.70 2.48
CA ILE A 34 -6.38 -24.59 2.15
C ILE A 34 -7.15 -24.30 3.43
N THR A 35 -7.92 -23.22 3.46
CA THR A 35 -8.74 -22.85 4.64
C THR A 35 -10.22 -23.09 4.35
N GLY A 36 -10.92 -23.77 5.27
CA GLY A 36 -12.36 -24.06 5.20
C GLY A 36 -12.77 -25.04 6.31
N THR A 37 -13.94 -24.85 6.93
CA THR A 37 -14.44 -25.70 8.04
C THR A 37 -15.22 -26.93 7.57
N SER A 38 -15.47 -27.03 6.26
CA SER A 38 -16.15 -28.14 5.61
C SER A 38 -15.46 -28.41 4.27
N CYS A 39 -15.45 -29.67 3.82
CA CYS A 39 -14.96 -29.99 2.48
C CYS A 39 -15.86 -29.27 1.46
N PRO A 40 -15.34 -28.27 0.72
CA PRO A 40 -16.16 -27.53 -0.21
C PRO A 40 -16.59 -28.47 -1.35
N SER A 41 -17.85 -28.35 -1.77
CA SER A 41 -18.42 -29.15 -2.86
C SER A 41 -17.76 -28.88 -4.22
N SER A 42 -16.95 -27.83 -4.32
CA SER A 42 -16.26 -27.41 -5.52
C SER A 42 -14.98 -26.65 -5.17
N TYR A 43 -13.94 -26.80 -6.00
CA TYR A 43 -12.71 -26.00 -5.88
C TYR A 43 -12.96 -24.48 -6.07
N THR A 44 -14.14 -24.12 -6.59
CA THR A 44 -14.56 -22.74 -6.76
C THR A 44 -14.83 -22.01 -5.45
N ASP A 45 -15.11 -22.76 -4.39
CA ASP A 45 -15.53 -22.26 -3.09
C ASP A 45 -14.38 -22.32 -2.07
N MET A 46 -13.17 -22.60 -2.55
CA MET A 46 -11.95 -22.72 -1.76
C MET A 46 -11.20 -21.39 -1.74
N ASP A 47 -10.83 -20.92 -0.55
CA ASP A 47 -9.85 -19.84 -0.41
C ASP A 47 -8.46 -20.44 -0.24
N PHE A 48 -7.57 -20.08 -1.16
CA PHE A 48 -6.16 -20.46 -1.09
C PHE A 48 -5.34 -19.34 -0.45
N LYS A 49 -4.51 -19.70 0.52
CA LYS A 49 -3.55 -18.79 1.15
C LYS A 49 -2.16 -19.42 1.20
N VAL A 50 -1.14 -18.59 0.98
CA VAL A 50 0.27 -18.98 1.19
C VAL A 50 0.87 -18.09 2.26
N THR A 51 1.47 -18.69 3.27
CA THR A 51 2.24 -17.99 4.30
C THR A 51 3.71 -18.31 4.07
N ILE A 52 4.52 -17.27 3.88
CA ILE A 52 5.97 -17.42 3.68
C ILE A 52 6.70 -17.38 5.03
N PRO A 53 7.98 -17.78 5.12
CA PRO A 53 8.72 -17.84 6.38
C PRO A 53 8.77 -16.52 7.18
N SER A 54 8.59 -15.36 6.53
CA SER A 54 8.48 -14.07 7.22
C SER A 54 7.19 -13.91 8.03
N GLY A 55 6.22 -14.83 7.90
CA GLY A 55 4.88 -14.74 8.47
C GLY A 55 3.88 -13.97 7.59
N ASP A 56 4.34 -13.36 6.50
CA ASP A 56 3.45 -12.70 5.54
C ASP A 56 2.53 -13.71 4.85
N THR A 57 1.25 -13.39 4.80
CA THR A 57 0.23 -14.22 4.14
C THR A 57 -0.23 -13.55 2.86
N TYR A 58 -0.44 -14.35 1.81
CA TYR A 58 -0.92 -13.90 0.51
C TYR A 58 -2.11 -14.75 0.08
N SER A 59 -3.17 -14.08 -0.37
CA SER A 59 -4.37 -14.75 -0.87
C SER A 59 -4.34 -14.87 -2.39
N TRP A 60 -4.86 -15.99 -2.88
CA TRP A 60 -5.11 -16.17 -4.30
C TRP A 60 -6.44 -15.52 -4.68
N LYS A 61 -6.46 -14.87 -5.84
CA LYS A 61 -7.64 -14.29 -6.45
C LYS A 61 -8.07 -15.15 -7.63
N LYS A 62 -9.32 -15.59 -7.60
CA LYS A 62 -9.94 -16.30 -8.72
C LYS A 62 -10.44 -15.30 -9.77
N THR A 63 -10.12 -15.57 -11.03
CA THR A 63 -10.65 -14.85 -12.20
C THR A 63 -11.07 -15.89 -13.24
N GLY A 64 -12.38 -16.09 -13.41
CA GLY A 64 -12.89 -17.20 -14.22
C GLY A 64 -12.43 -18.55 -13.65
N ASN A 65 -11.75 -19.36 -14.46
CA ASN A 65 -11.19 -20.66 -14.05
C ASN A 65 -9.72 -20.59 -13.60
N LEU A 66 -9.14 -19.39 -13.52
CA LEU A 66 -7.74 -19.18 -13.18
C LEU A 66 -7.59 -18.63 -11.77
N TRP A 67 -6.59 -19.14 -11.05
CA TRP A 67 -6.14 -18.60 -9.77
C TRP A 67 -4.84 -17.84 -9.97
N SER A 68 -4.79 -16.62 -9.45
CA SER A 68 -3.61 -15.77 -9.52
C SER A 68 -3.32 -15.19 -8.14
N LEU A 69 -2.05 -15.09 -7.78
CA LEU A 69 -1.67 -14.34 -6.58
C LEU A 69 -2.04 -12.86 -6.78
N ASN A 70 -2.78 -12.29 -5.84
CA ASN A 70 -3.09 -10.86 -5.84
C ASN A 70 -1.80 -10.00 -5.86
N GLY A 71 -0.72 -10.57 -5.32
CA GLY A 71 0.63 -10.03 -5.28
C GLY A 71 0.93 -9.33 -3.95
N CYS A 72 -0.07 -8.68 -3.34
CA CYS A 72 0.08 -8.01 -2.06
C CYS A 72 -0.13 -8.94 -0.87
N ARG A 73 0.54 -8.64 0.24
CA ARG A 73 0.28 -9.19 1.57
C ARG A 73 -1.19 -8.99 1.93
N GLU A 74 -1.75 -9.90 2.72
CA GLU A 74 -3.15 -9.83 3.13
C GLU A 74 -3.45 -8.51 3.86
N GLY A 75 -4.55 -7.86 3.47
CA GLY A 75 -4.94 -6.54 3.96
C GLY A 75 -4.14 -5.36 3.39
N TRP A 76 -3.29 -5.56 2.38
CA TRP A 76 -2.65 -4.48 1.63
C TRP A 76 -3.34 -4.26 0.28
N LYS A 77 -3.55 -3.00 -0.09
CA LYS A 77 -4.18 -2.61 -1.34
C LYS A 77 -3.15 -2.51 -2.45
N ARG A 78 -3.40 -3.19 -3.57
CA ARG A 78 -2.60 -3.06 -4.79
C ARG A 78 -3.01 -1.84 -5.61
N PHE A 79 -2.02 -1.09 -6.10
CA PHE A 79 -2.15 -0.10 -7.16
C PHE A 79 -1.21 -0.45 -8.33
N ASN A 80 -1.71 -0.29 -9.55
CA ASN A 80 -0.90 -0.42 -10.76
C ASN A 80 -0.70 0.98 -11.34
N ARG A 81 0.52 1.50 -11.27
CA ARG A 81 0.89 2.83 -11.74
C ARG A 81 1.19 2.80 -13.23
N THR A 82 1.06 3.97 -13.86
CA THR A 82 1.20 4.15 -15.32
C THR A 82 2.62 3.89 -15.85
N ASP A 83 3.62 3.97 -14.98
CA ASP A 83 5.03 3.65 -15.27
C ASP A 83 5.33 2.13 -15.25
N GLY A 84 4.30 1.29 -15.08
CA GLY A 84 4.44 -0.16 -15.01
C GLY A 84 4.97 -0.67 -13.67
N ILE A 85 5.00 0.19 -12.64
CA ILE A 85 5.25 -0.18 -11.25
C ILE A 85 3.93 -0.57 -10.60
N SER A 86 3.92 -1.70 -9.90
CA SER A 86 2.80 -2.07 -9.04
C SER A 86 3.24 -1.96 -7.59
N VAL A 87 2.45 -1.27 -6.77
CA VAL A 87 2.74 -1.09 -5.33
C VAL A 87 1.64 -1.70 -4.49
N CYS A 88 2.01 -2.08 -3.27
CA CYS A 88 1.07 -2.46 -2.22
C CYS A 88 1.12 -1.39 -1.13
N MET A 89 -0.05 -0.94 -0.68
CA MET A 89 -0.21 0.13 0.30
C MET A 89 -1.05 -0.32 1.49
N LYS A 90 -0.73 0.19 2.68
CA LYS A 90 -1.55 0.03 3.88
C LYS A 90 -1.41 1.25 4.79
N THR A 91 -2.53 1.64 5.38
CA THR A 91 -2.63 2.74 6.34
C THR A 91 -2.60 2.21 7.76
N PHE A 92 -2.00 2.97 8.67
CA PHE A 92 -1.91 2.61 10.09
C PHE A 92 -2.24 3.82 10.95
N LEU A 93 -3.19 3.65 11.87
CA LEU A 93 -3.52 4.64 12.89
C LEU A 93 -2.47 4.60 13.99
N ALA A 94 -1.77 5.71 14.19
CA ALA A 94 -0.87 5.92 15.33
C ALA A 94 -0.49 7.40 15.42
N ARG A 95 -0.55 7.97 16.62
CA ARG A 95 0.04 9.29 16.87
C ARG A 95 1.56 9.18 16.82
N ILE A 96 2.18 9.69 15.76
CA ILE A 96 3.61 9.46 15.48
C ILE A 96 4.24 10.62 14.71
N ASP A 97 5.52 10.88 14.92
CA ASP A 97 6.28 11.76 14.02
C ASP A 97 6.64 11.03 12.72
N ARG A 98 7.03 11.82 11.70
CA ARG A 98 7.27 11.28 10.37
C ARG A 98 8.47 10.32 10.32
N TYR A 99 9.54 10.61 11.05
CA TYR A 99 10.77 9.82 10.99
C TYR A 99 10.54 8.44 11.61
N ASP A 100 9.93 8.39 12.79
CA ASP A 100 9.59 7.14 13.46
C ASP A 100 8.59 6.31 12.66
N ALA A 101 7.61 6.94 12.01
CA ALA A 101 6.71 6.26 11.09
C ALA A 101 7.45 5.54 9.96
N ARG A 102 8.51 6.15 9.43
CA ARG A 102 9.31 5.52 8.38
C ARG A 102 10.22 4.42 8.93
N VAL A 103 11.11 4.78 9.85
CA VAL A 103 12.22 3.91 10.28
C VAL A 103 11.74 2.80 11.20
N ASN A 104 10.96 3.16 12.21
CA ASN A 104 10.57 2.22 13.25
C ASN A 104 9.28 1.45 12.93
N LYS A 105 8.44 1.97 12.02
CA LYS A 105 7.20 1.28 11.59
C LYS A 105 7.30 0.67 10.19
N CYS A 106 7.43 1.47 9.13
CA CYS A 106 7.38 0.89 7.78
C CYS A 106 8.61 0.01 7.47
N GLN A 107 9.82 0.47 7.79
CA GLN A 107 11.05 -0.26 7.48
C GLN A 107 11.23 -1.53 8.32
N SER A 108 10.77 -1.52 9.58
CA SER A 108 10.84 -2.72 10.44
C SER A 108 9.97 -3.89 9.94
N MET A 109 8.97 -3.63 9.10
CA MET A 109 8.15 -4.65 8.43
C MET A 109 8.55 -4.90 6.97
N GLY A 110 9.76 -4.48 6.56
CA GLY A 110 10.27 -4.70 5.20
C GLY A 110 9.54 -3.89 4.12
N THR A 111 9.02 -2.72 4.49
CA THR A 111 8.35 -1.78 3.59
C THR A 111 9.00 -0.39 3.71
N ASP A 112 8.47 0.65 3.07
CA ASP A 112 8.89 2.02 3.33
C ASP A 112 7.67 2.91 3.53
N GLN A 113 7.87 4.10 4.11
CA GLN A 113 6.85 5.14 4.00
C GLN A 113 6.70 5.42 2.51
N ILE A 114 5.47 5.31 1.99
CA ILE A 114 5.25 5.28 0.54
C ILE A 114 4.81 6.65 0.01
N GLY A 115 5.26 6.94 -1.21
CA GLY A 115 4.82 8.09 -1.97
C GLY A 115 3.45 7.88 -2.62
N VAL A 116 2.75 8.98 -2.89
CA VAL A 116 1.41 8.97 -3.48
C VAL A 116 1.51 9.49 -4.91
N ALA A 117 1.40 8.59 -5.88
CA ALA A 117 1.61 8.88 -7.30
C ALA A 117 0.38 9.51 -7.96
N SER A 118 -0.83 9.11 -7.56
CA SER A 118 -2.07 9.49 -8.22
C SER A 118 -3.15 10.01 -7.26
N VAL A 119 -4.18 10.66 -7.83
CA VAL A 119 -5.33 11.14 -7.07
C VAL A 119 -6.10 9.97 -6.47
N GLU A 120 -6.22 8.86 -7.19
CA GLU A 120 -6.91 7.64 -6.73
C GLU A 120 -6.21 7.03 -5.51
N GLU A 121 -4.86 7.02 -5.49
CA GLU A 121 -4.10 6.57 -4.32
C GLU A 121 -4.40 7.47 -3.09
N SER A 122 -4.42 8.80 -3.27
CA SER A 122 -4.71 9.74 -2.18
C SER A 122 -6.15 9.63 -1.66
N GLN A 123 -7.12 9.45 -2.56
CA GLN A 123 -8.53 9.28 -2.21
C GLN A 123 -8.74 7.98 -1.43
N TRP A 124 -8.13 6.88 -1.88
CA TRP A 124 -8.22 5.61 -1.15
C TRP A 124 -7.61 5.73 0.26
N ILE A 125 -6.45 6.37 0.42
CA ILE A 125 -5.85 6.62 1.74
C ILE A 125 -6.82 7.44 2.60
N HIS A 126 -7.38 8.53 2.05
CA HIS A 126 -8.34 9.37 2.76
C HIS A 126 -9.58 8.58 3.19
N GLU A 127 -10.14 7.72 2.32
CA GLU A 127 -11.25 6.83 2.67
C GLU A 127 -10.89 5.85 3.80
N GLN A 128 -9.67 5.29 3.81
CA GLN A 128 -9.22 4.47 4.93
C GLN A 128 -9.10 5.27 6.22
N MET A 129 -8.64 6.52 6.16
CA MET A 129 -8.54 7.39 7.32
C MET A 129 -9.91 7.70 7.93
N MET A 130 -10.92 7.94 7.09
CA MET A 130 -12.27 8.28 7.56
C MET A 130 -12.97 7.10 8.24
N GLN A 131 -12.55 5.86 8.01
CA GLN A 131 -13.05 4.69 8.75
C GLN A 131 -12.69 4.71 10.25
N TYR A 132 -11.73 5.55 10.67
CA TYR A 132 -11.40 5.76 12.08
C TYR A 132 -12.28 6.83 12.75
N GLU A 133 -13.30 7.33 12.05
CA GLU A 133 -14.27 8.33 12.56
C GLU A 133 -13.60 9.55 13.21
N PRO A 134 -12.68 10.24 12.51
CA PRO A 134 -12.03 11.42 13.07
C PRO A 134 -13.05 12.53 13.36
N THR A 135 -12.79 13.30 14.40
CA THR A 135 -13.65 14.45 14.75
C THR A 135 -13.69 15.46 13.62
N THR A 136 -14.87 15.90 13.20
CA THR A 136 -15.06 16.83 12.07
C THR A 136 -14.55 18.25 12.32
N ASN A 137 -14.11 18.56 13.53
CA ASN A 137 -13.68 19.91 13.92
C ASN A 137 -12.15 20.05 13.98
N ALA A 138 -11.40 18.98 13.74
CA ALA A 138 -9.96 18.97 13.75
C ALA A 138 -9.41 18.32 12.48
N SER A 139 -8.21 18.74 12.08
CA SER A 139 -7.49 18.06 11.01
C SER A 139 -7.05 16.68 11.47
N PHE A 140 -7.03 15.73 10.54
CA PHE A 140 -6.63 14.35 10.77
C PHE A 140 -5.72 13.93 9.62
N ALA A 141 -4.46 13.61 9.88
CA ALA A 141 -3.44 13.52 8.84
C ALA A 141 -2.54 12.29 8.96
N PHE A 142 -2.31 11.62 7.82
CA PHE A 142 -1.45 10.46 7.73
C PHE A 142 -0.17 10.81 6.96
N TRP A 143 0.98 10.43 7.52
CA TRP A 143 2.28 10.66 6.91
C TRP A 143 2.47 9.83 5.63
N THR A 144 2.99 10.50 4.60
CA THR A 144 3.39 9.91 3.32
C THR A 144 4.81 10.36 2.97
N ASP A 145 5.42 9.74 1.97
CA ASP A 145 6.82 9.97 1.68
C ASP A 145 7.08 11.17 0.75
N VAL A 146 7.04 12.39 1.28
CA VAL A 146 7.62 13.56 0.57
C VAL A 146 8.26 14.53 1.53
N SER A 147 9.48 14.96 1.21
CA SER A 147 10.07 16.18 1.76
C SER A 147 10.13 17.23 0.65
N PHE A 148 9.64 18.45 0.91
CA PHE A 148 9.90 19.58 0.03
C PHE A 148 11.38 19.97 0.14
N THR A 149 12.03 20.23 -0.99
CA THR A 149 13.49 20.41 -1.07
C THR A 149 13.92 21.85 -0.82
N GLU A 150 12.99 22.80 -0.91
CA GLU A 150 13.24 24.23 -0.73
C GLU A 150 12.44 24.79 0.43
N ASN A 151 12.98 25.82 1.07
CA ASN A 151 12.15 26.70 1.91
C ASN A 151 11.27 27.57 0.99
N CYS A 152 10.13 28.01 1.50
CA CYS A 152 9.15 28.86 0.82
C CYS A 152 9.75 30.15 0.23
N LYS A 153 10.44 30.04 -0.92
CA LYS A 153 11.21 31.11 -1.57
C LYS A 153 10.88 31.23 -3.05
N SER A 154 10.17 30.26 -3.63
CA SER A 154 9.80 30.22 -5.04
C SER A 154 8.29 30.03 -5.20
N ALA A 155 7.72 30.62 -6.25
CA ALA A 155 6.32 30.39 -6.64
C ALA A 155 6.06 28.90 -7.00
N ASN A 156 7.12 28.13 -7.22
CA ASN A 156 7.10 26.72 -7.58
C ASN A 156 7.40 25.78 -6.41
N PHE A 157 7.37 26.25 -5.16
CA PHE A 157 7.64 25.44 -3.96
C PHE A 157 6.94 24.06 -3.99
N CYS A 158 5.66 24.04 -4.38
CA CYS A 158 4.82 22.84 -4.43
C CYS A 158 5.27 21.81 -5.47
N ASN A 159 6.11 22.22 -6.42
CA ASN A 159 6.67 21.38 -7.47
C ASN A 159 8.11 20.91 -7.13
N ASN A 160 8.73 21.49 -6.08
CA ASN A 160 10.10 21.22 -5.67
C ASN A 160 10.12 20.24 -4.49
N PHE A 161 10.04 18.95 -4.81
CA PHE A 161 9.99 17.89 -3.81
C PHE A 161 10.70 16.63 -4.29
N THR A 162 10.91 15.68 -3.38
CA THR A 162 11.53 14.39 -3.71
C THR A 162 10.83 13.25 -2.99
N TRP A 163 10.48 12.23 -3.76
CA TRP A 163 10.11 10.89 -3.28
C TRP A 163 11.39 10.18 -2.85
N LYS A 164 11.40 9.61 -1.66
CA LYS A 164 12.55 8.91 -1.07
C LYS A 164 12.36 7.39 -1.04
N ASP A 165 11.19 6.88 -1.37
CA ASP A 165 10.88 5.45 -1.46
C ASP A 165 11.57 4.78 -2.67
N GLY A 166 12.07 5.55 -3.63
CA GLY A 166 12.82 5.09 -4.79
C GLY A 166 11.98 4.39 -5.87
N TYR A 167 10.66 4.51 -5.81
CA TYR A 167 9.74 3.96 -6.82
C TYR A 167 8.43 4.75 -7.00
N THR A 168 8.23 5.86 -6.30
CA THR A 168 7.20 6.85 -6.64
C THR A 168 7.77 7.92 -7.56
N THR A 169 7.03 8.24 -8.61
CA THR A 169 7.38 9.27 -9.59
C THR A 169 6.15 10.11 -9.94
N GLY A 170 6.38 11.27 -10.56
CA GLY A 170 5.32 12.16 -11.02
C GLY A 170 4.71 13.04 -9.94
N THR A 171 3.73 13.84 -10.36
CA THR A 171 3.09 14.91 -9.58
C THR A 171 1.56 14.84 -9.63
N ALA A 172 0.97 13.77 -10.18
CA ALA A 172 -0.47 13.74 -10.48
C ALA A 172 -1.33 13.89 -9.20
N ALA A 173 -0.92 13.28 -8.09
CA ALA A 173 -1.57 13.46 -6.78
C ALA A 173 -1.48 14.92 -6.25
N LEU A 174 -0.48 15.69 -6.70
CA LEU A 174 -0.15 17.03 -6.22
C LEU A 174 -0.79 18.16 -7.04
N ASN A 175 -1.88 17.86 -7.76
CA ASN A 175 -2.60 18.89 -8.49
C ASN A 175 -3.28 19.87 -7.51
N THR A 176 -2.78 21.11 -7.46
CA THR A 176 -3.26 22.14 -6.53
C THR A 176 -4.67 22.63 -6.84
N SER A 177 -5.12 22.51 -8.09
CA SER A 177 -6.48 22.89 -8.49
C SER A 177 -7.55 21.90 -8.01
N THR A 178 -7.22 20.62 -7.87
CA THR A 178 -8.20 19.56 -7.56
C THR A 178 -7.95 18.76 -6.29
N ASN A 179 -6.70 18.42 -5.95
CA ASN A 179 -6.44 17.39 -4.92
C ASN A 179 -5.53 17.83 -3.75
N PHE A 180 -4.64 18.78 -4.00
CA PHE A 180 -3.59 19.19 -3.06
C PHE A 180 -3.76 20.64 -2.56
N ASP A 181 -3.86 20.84 -1.25
CA ASP A 181 -3.77 22.15 -0.59
C ASP A 181 -2.31 22.44 -0.24
N CYS A 182 -1.60 23.10 -1.15
CA CYS A 182 -0.20 23.42 -0.93
C CYS A 182 -0.05 24.66 -0.05
N LYS A 183 0.43 24.44 1.17
CA LYS A 183 0.89 25.49 2.08
C LYS A 183 2.40 25.61 2.00
N CYS A 184 2.84 26.84 1.74
CA CYS A 184 4.25 27.17 1.62
C CYS A 184 4.80 27.49 3.01
N GLY A 185 5.86 26.80 3.41
CA GLY A 185 6.49 26.98 4.73
C GLY A 185 7.87 26.35 4.80
N ALA A 186 8.62 26.68 5.86
CA ALA A 186 9.93 26.07 6.10
C ALA A 186 9.75 24.68 6.72
N ASN A 187 10.48 23.68 6.19
CA ASN A 187 10.43 22.30 6.67
C ASN A 187 9.02 21.68 6.64
N TYR A 188 8.37 21.75 5.47
CA TYR A 188 7.07 21.13 5.24
C TYR A 188 7.22 19.78 4.54
N CYS A 189 6.24 18.92 4.80
CA CYS A 189 6.14 17.53 4.39
C CYS A 189 4.75 17.28 3.84
N LEU A 190 4.58 16.25 3.02
CA LEU A 190 3.28 15.90 2.47
C LEU A 190 2.52 14.93 3.37
N THR A 191 1.23 15.18 3.50
CA THR A 191 0.29 14.30 4.19
C THR A 191 -0.94 14.10 3.32
N VAL A 192 -1.55 12.92 3.43
CA VAL A 192 -2.98 12.78 3.12
C VAL A 192 -3.71 13.22 4.39
N ALA A 193 -4.68 14.10 4.25
CA ALA A 193 -5.35 14.70 5.40
C ALA A 193 -6.82 14.96 5.12
N TYR A 194 -7.63 14.74 6.14
CA TYR A 194 -8.89 15.44 6.31
C TYR A 194 -8.61 16.76 7.03
N PHE A 195 -9.10 17.88 6.51
CA PHE A 195 -9.00 19.16 7.19
C PHE A 195 -10.27 19.99 6.91
N PRO A 196 -10.97 20.48 7.95
CA PRO A 196 -12.29 21.10 7.79
C PRO A 196 -12.30 22.32 6.86
N GLY A 197 -11.18 23.04 6.77
CA GLY A 197 -11.04 24.24 5.93
C GLY A 197 -11.10 23.98 4.42
N ASN A 198 -10.89 22.75 3.95
CA ASN A 198 -11.03 22.41 2.53
C ASN A 198 -11.26 20.91 2.31
N THR A 199 -12.49 20.47 2.49
CA THR A 199 -12.89 19.05 2.41
C THR A 199 -12.85 18.46 0.99
N THR A 200 -12.59 19.27 -0.04
CA THR A 200 -12.46 18.80 -1.43
C THR A 200 -11.08 18.24 -1.76
N LYS A 201 -10.08 18.55 -0.91
CA LYS A 201 -8.69 18.14 -1.08
C LYS A 201 -8.41 16.97 -0.17
N THR A 202 -7.63 16.01 -0.67
CA THR A 202 -7.22 14.85 0.12
C THR A 202 -5.78 15.00 0.64
N MET A 203 -5.03 15.97 0.12
CA MET A 203 -3.63 16.17 0.47
C MET A 203 -3.36 17.60 0.93
N THR A 204 -2.45 17.76 1.88
CA THR A 204 -1.93 19.07 2.31
C THR A 204 -0.46 18.93 2.68
N SER A 205 0.26 20.04 2.61
CA SER A 205 1.56 20.14 3.25
C SER A 205 1.38 20.47 4.74
N ALA A 206 2.26 19.90 5.57
CA ALA A 206 2.26 20.04 7.03
C ALA A 206 3.70 20.16 7.53
N PHE A 207 3.89 20.73 8.72
CA PHE A 207 5.22 20.87 9.31
C PHE A 207 5.84 19.49 9.60
N CYS A 208 7.02 19.22 9.07
CA CYS A 208 7.66 17.89 9.10
C CYS A 208 7.94 17.36 10.50
N ASN A 209 8.22 18.25 11.46
CA ASN A 209 8.54 17.87 12.83
C ASN A 209 7.28 17.83 13.72
N GLY A 210 6.10 17.82 13.10
CA GLY A 210 4.82 17.66 13.78
C GLY A 210 4.49 16.19 14.06
N TRP A 211 3.40 16.00 14.80
CA TRP A 211 2.77 14.70 14.98
C TRP A 211 1.70 14.51 13.90
N GLY A 212 1.65 13.32 13.31
CA GLY A 212 0.53 12.86 12.49
C GLY A 212 -0.34 11.89 13.29
N ASP A 213 -1.55 11.64 12.81
CA ASP A 213 -2.50 10.71 13.40
C ASP A 213 -2.36 9.29 12.85
N GLY A 214 -1.60 9.15 11.77
CA GLY A 214 -1.24 7.87 11.21
C GLY A 214 -0.14 7.99 10.17
N TYR A 215 0.09 6.89 9.47
CA TYR A 215 1.12 6.79 8.44
C TYR A 215 0.73 5.76 7.38
N VAL A 216 1.31 5.92 6.20
CA VAL A 216 1.09 5.01 5.07
C VAL A 216 2.41 4.33 4.73
N CYS A 217 2.40 3.00 4.78
CA CYS A 217 3.51 2.19 4.31
C CYS A 217 3.18 1.58 2.96
N GLY A 218 4.23 1.23 2.23
CA GLY A 218 4.10 0.50 0.98
C GLY A 218 5.40 -0.06 0.46
N TYR A 219 5.26 -0.87 -0.58
CA TYR A 219 6.37 -1.55 -1.24
C TYR A 219 6.08 -1.81 -2.70
N ASN A 220 7.14 -1.89 -3.51
CA ASN A 220 7.07 -2.25 -4.92
C ASN A 220 7.07 -3.77 -5.09
N LEU A 221 6.04 -4.31 -5.73
CA LEU A 221 5.85 -5.75 -5.95
C LEU A 221 6.99 -6.45 -6.71
N LYS A 222 7.77 -5.71 -7.52
CA LYS A 222 8.92 -6.26 -8.25
C LYS A 222 10.22 -6.25 -7.44
N LYS A 223 10.28 -5.48 -6.36
CA LYS A 223 11.47 -5.32 -5.50
C LYS A 223 11.33 -5.96 -4.12
N SER A 224 10.13 -6.41 -3.76
CA SER A 224 9.92 -7.17 -2.53
C SER A 224 10.57 -8.55 -2.64
N VAL A 225 11.53 -8.78 -1.76
CA VAL A 225 12.28 -10.04 -1.60
C VAL A 225 11.61 -10.87 -0.52
#